data_AF-A0A2D6X4S6-F1
#
_entry.id   AF-A0A2D6X4S6-F1
#
_cell.length_a   1.000
_cell.length_b   1.000
_cell.length_c   1.000
_cell.angle_alpha   90.00
_cell.angle_beta   90.00
_cell.angle_gamma   90.00
#
_symmetry.space_group_name_H-M   'P 1'
#
loop_
_entity.id
_entity.type
_entity.pdbx_description
1 polymer ?
#
loop_
_entity_poly.entity_id
_entity_poly.type
_entity_poly.pdbx_seq_one_letter_code
_entity_poly.pdbx_strand_id
1 'polypeptide(L)'
;MARLYAETHDPLYNIVPDWILEGTETQIRVPERVLCVTCTDIHPSANRLVKIGSNPEPGLIILHPDYYEPRTATGEALRAHELYHVWQREVYPNFEQRFLQAAKETEEAGLEPWENPFERPAYEFEVEVKEHLLAKGYPAAWSS
;
A
#
# COMPACT_ATOMS: atom_id res chain seq x y z
N MET A 1 8.82 -9.70 -15.96
CA MET A 1 7.80 -9.28 -14.98
C MET A 1 7.40 -10.50 -14.19
N ALA A 2 7.49 -10.44 -12.86
CA ALA A 2 6.89 -11.47 -12.02
C ALA A 2 5.44 -11.06 -11.74
N ARG A 3 4.48 -11.93 -12.05
CA ARG A 3 3.08 -11.80 -11.65
C ARG A 3 2.88 -12.69 -10.44
N LEU A 4 2.43 -12.13 -9.33
CA LEU A 4 2.02 -12.89 -8.16
C LEU A 4 0.49 -12.96 -8.16
N TYR A 5 -0.05 -14.18 -8.31
CA TYR A 5 -1.44 -14.47 -7.96
C TYR A 5 -1.49 -14.86 -6.48
N ALA A 6 -2.67 -14.75 -5.85
CA ALA A 6 -2.88 -15.30 -4.52
C ALA A 6 -2.64 -16.83 -4.55
N GLU A 7 -1.46 -17.25 -4.11
CA GLU A 7 -1.12 -18.68 -3.96
C GLU A 7 -1.82 -19.21 -2.71
N THR A 8 -2.16 -20.51 -2.65
CA THR A 8 -2.84 -21.19 -1.52
C THR A 8 -2.20 -21.03 -0.12
N HIS A 9 -1.10 -20.29 -0.02
CA HIS A 9 -0.36 -19.97 1.21
C HIS A 9 -0.03 -18.46 1.30
N ASP A 10 -0.78 -17.58 0.64
CA ASP A 10 -0.58 -16.12 0.70
C ASP A 10 -0.60 -15.63 2.17
N PRO A 11 0.40 -14.84 2.63
CA PRO A 11 0.49 -14.42 4.03
C PRO A 11 -0.70 -13.57 4.49
N LEU A 12 -1.44 -13.00 3.52
CA LEU A 12 -2.57 -12.10 3.75
C LEU A 12 -3.93 -12.82 3.83
N TYR A 13 -3.98 -14.14 3.63
CA TYR A 13 -5.22 -14.91 3.88
C TYR A 13 -5.66 -14.79 5.34
N ASN A 14 -6.97 -14.59 5.54
CA ASN A 14 -7.60 -14.29 6.84
C ASN A 14 -7.18 -12.94 7.47
N ILE A 15 -6.54 -12.06 6.70
CA ILE A 15 -6.20 -10.69 7.10
C ILE A 15 -6.92 -9.70 6.20
N VAL A 16 -6.74 -9.87 4.88
CA VAL A 16 -7.45 -9.12 3.84
C VAL A 16 -8.65 -9.96 3.38
N PRO A 17 -9.83 -9.36 3.06
CA PRO A 17 -10.95 -10.10 2.51
C PRO A 17 -10.57 -10.89 1.25
N ASP A 18 -10.94 -12.17 1.19
CA ASP A 18 -10.51 -13.08 0.11
C ASP A 18 -10.86 -12.54 -1.28
N TRP A 19 -12.04 -11.93 -1.45
CA TRP A 19 -12.46 -11.37 -2.73
C TRP A 19 -11.62 -10.18 -3.20
N ILE A 20 -10.99 -9.43 -2.28
CA ILE A 20 -10.00 -8.39 -2.62
C ILE A 20 -8.69 -9.05 -2.99
N LEU A 21 -8.22 -10.00 -2.19
CA LEU A 21 -6.93 -10.67 -2.38
C LEU A 21 -6.88 -11.46 -3.69
N GLU A 22 -7.93 -12.23 -3.99
CA GLU A 22 -8.06 -13.05 -5.19
C GLU A 22 -8.43 -12.21 -6.43
N GLY A 23 -9.15 -11.10 -6.23
CA GLY A 23 -9.59 -10.20 -7.28
C GLY A 23 -8.54 -9.18 -7.74
N THR A 24 -7.36 -9.15 -7.10
CA THR A 24 -6.36 -8.11 -7.31
C THR A 24 -5.01 -8.68 -7.79
N GLU A 25 -4.54 -8.23 -8.95
CA GLU A 25 -3.20 -8.51 -9.45
C GLU A 25 -2.15 -7.66 -8.72
N THR A 26 -1.03 -8.26 -8.31
CA THR A 26 0.14 -7.55 -7.79
C THR A 26 1.27 -7.56 -8.81
N GLN A 27 1.71 -6.37 -9.24
CA GLN A 27 2.87 -6.19 -10.10
C GLN A 27 4.03 -5.51 -9.36
N ILE A 28 5.25 -6.03 -9.57
CA ILE A 28 6.46 -5.44 -8.99
C ILE A 28 7.18 -4.64 -10.07
N ARG A 29 7.06 -3.32 -10.01
CA ARG A 29 7.72 -2.36 -10.91
C ARG A 29 7.69 -0.98 -10.27
N VAL A 30 8.58 -0.09 -10.71
CA VAL A 30 8.55 1.32 -10.28
C VAL A 30 7.18 1.91 -10.67
N PRO A 31 6.37 2.41 -9.73
CA PRO A 31 5.09 3.03 -10.03
C PRO A 31 5.29 4.24 -10.96
N GLU A 32 4.47 4.36 -11.99
CA GLU A 32 4.51 5.53 -12.88
C GLU A 32 4.19 6.80 -12.08
N ARG A 33 4.92 7.89 -12.38
CA ARG A 33 4.65 9.24 -11.88
C ARG A 33 3.38 9.79 -12.54
N VAL A 34 2.23 9.24 -12.19
CA VAL A 34 0.94 9.92 -12.39
C VAL A 34 0.72 10.75 -11.13
N LEU A 35 0.54 12.06 -11.30
CA LEU A 35 0.29 13.07 -10.26
C LEU A 35 -0.66 12.55 -9.16
N CYS A 36 -0.12 11.92 -8.12
CA CYS A 36 -0.83 11.48 -6.92
C CYS A 36 0.22 11.19 -5.83
N VAL A 37 0.06 11.85 -4.69
CA VAL A 37 1.12 12.25 -3.74
C VAL A 37 1.38 11.25 -2.61
N THR A 38 0.71 10.10 -2.51
CA THR A 38 0.36 9.65 -1.14
C THR A 38 1.00 8.38 -0.57
N CYS A 39 1.73 7.55 -1.32
CA CYS A 39 2.42 6.38 -0.72
C CYS A 39 3.92 6.67 -0.59
N THR A 40 4.41 7.21 0.55
CA THR A 40 5.71 7.92 0.56
C THR A 40 6.63 7.62 1.75
N ASP A 41 7.89 7.28 1.45
CA ASP A 41 9.01 7.33 2.42
C ASP A 41 9.77 8.67 2.34
N ILE A 42 10.19 9.20 3.49
CA ILE A 42 10.99 10.44 3.60
C ILE A 42 12.47 10.11 3.49
N HIS A 43 13.14 10.54 2.40
CA HIS A 43 14.59 10.47 2.27
C HIS A 43 15.25 11.75 2.86
N PRO A 44 16.38 11.66 3.61
CA PRO A 44 16.99 12.82 4.31
C PRO A 44 17.54 13.95 3.43
N SER A 45 17.49 13.82 2.10
CA SER A 45 17.95 14.84 1.16
C SER A 45 16.76 15.51 0.47
N ALA A 46 16.25 16.58 1.06
CA ALA A 46 15.35 17.59 0.46
C ALA A 46 14.09 17.07 -0.28
N ASN A 47 12.94 17.07 0.43
CA ASN A 47 11.57 17.22 -0.09
C ASN A 47 11.21 16.44 -1.38
N ARG A 48 11.56 15.16 -1.46
CA ARG A 48 11.07 14.29 -2.54
C ARG A 48 10.52 13.00 -1.95
N LEU A 49 9.22 13.01 -1.74
CA LEU A 49 8.42 11.83 -1.47
C LEU A 49 8.59 10.81 -2.62
N VAL A 50 8.89 9.56 -2.28
CA VAL A 50 9.04 8.45 -3.25
C VAL A 50 7.77 7.63 -3.25
N LYS A 51 7.14 7.44 -4.42
CA LYS A 51 5.95 6.59 -4.54
C LYS A 51 6.33 5.11 -4.45
N ILE A 52 5.99 4.46 -3.33
CA ILE A 52 6.36 3.06 -3.06
C ILE A 52 5.28 2.04 -3.42
N GLY A 53 4.04 2.49 -3.60
CA GLY A 53 2.91 1.67 -4.05
C GLY A 53 1.87 2.49 -4.83
N SER A 54 0.99 1.81 -5.57
CA SER A 54 -0.14 2.43 -6.26
C SER A 54 -1.23 1.45 -6.69
N ASN A 55 -2.46 1.97 -6.86
CA ASN A 55 -3.54 1.28 -7.58
C ASN A 55 -3.91 2.05 -8.88
N PRO A 56 -3.26 1.79 -10.02
CA PRO A 56 -3.51 2.57 -11.25
C PRO A 56 -4.87 2.28 -11.90
N GLU A 57 -5.43 1.11 -11.69
CA GLU A 57 -6.73 0.68 -12.24
C GLU A 57 -7.42 -0.31 -11.28
N PRO A 58 -8.73 -0.57 -11.42
CA PRO A 58 -9.44 -1.52 -10.58
C PRO A 58 -8.79 -2.92 -10.63
N GLY A 59 -8.56 -3.53 -9.47
CA GLY A 59 -7.98 -4.88 -9.38
C GLY A 59 -6.49 -4.97 -9.73
N LEU A 60 -5.76 -3.85 -9.78
CA LEU A 60 -4.30 -3.85 -9.95
C LEU A 60 -3.62 -3.03 -8.86
N ILE A 61 -2.61 -3.61 -8.23
CA ILE A 61 -1.65 -2.89 -7.40
C ILE A 61 -0.24 -3.00 -7.98
N ILE A 62 0.54 -1.93 -7.84
CA ILE A 62 1.94 -1.87 -8.24
C ILE A 62 2.77 -1.54 -7.00
N LEU A 63 3.81 -2.34 -6.74
CA LEU A 63 4.72 -2.15 -5.62
C LEU A 63 6.14 -1.88 -6.12
N HIS A 64 6.80 -0.90 -5.52
CA HIS A 64 8.16 -0.51 -5.89
C HIS A 64 9.15 -1.62 -5.49
N PRO A 65 10.02 -2.08 -6.42
CA PRO A 65 10.90 -3.22 -6.17
C PRO A 65 11.87 -3.01 -5.00
N ASP A 66 12.33 -1.78 -4.78
CA ASP A 66 13.26 -1.47 -3.69
C ASP A 66 12.60 -1.43 -2.29
N TYR A 67 11.26 -1.39 -2.22
CA TYR A 67 10.51 -1.26 -0.96
C TYR A 67 9.63 -2.48 -0.67
N TYR A 68 9.42 -3.34 -1.67
CA TYR A 68 8.63 -4.55 -1.55
C TYR A 68 9.51 -5.80 -1.65
N GLU A 69 9.62 -6.51 -0.52
CA GLU A 69 10.20 -7.84 -0.48
C GLU A 69 9.10 -8.89 -0.19
N PRO A 70 8.77 -9.75 -1.16
CA PRO A 70 7.75 -10.79 -0.97
C PRO A 70 8.04 -11.67 0.23
N ARG A 71 6.98 -12.14 0.91
CA ARG A 71 7.07 -13.07 2.06
C ARG A 71 7.83 -12.51 3.28
N THR A 72 7.99 -11.19 3.36
CA THR A 72 8.47 -10.51 4.57
C THR A 72 7.30 -9.79 5.24
N ALA A 73 7.38 -9.58 6.56
CA ALA A 73 6.34 -8.85 7.28
C ALA A 73 6.17 -7.41 6.76
N THR A 74 7.28 -6.72 6.46
CA THR A 74 7.23 -5.35 5.93
C THR A 74 6.70 -5.30 4.50
N GLY A 75 7.16 -6.19 3.62
CA GLY A 75 6.71 -6.20 2.23
C GLY A 75 5.23 -6.57 2.10
N GLU A 76 4.78 -7.60 2.82
CA GLU A 76 3.37 -8.00 2.77
C GLU A 76 2.46 -7.00 3.50
N ALA A 77 2.96 -6.28 4.50
CA ALA A 77 2.24 -5.16 5.10
C ALA A 77 2.03 -4.03 4.09
N LEU A 78 3.07 -3.63 3.35
CA LEU A 78 2.95 -2.66 2.26
C LEU A 78 1.97 -3.14 1.18
N ARG A 79 1.97 -4.44 0.85
CA ARG A 79 0.97 -5.02 -0.05
C ARG A 79 -0.44 -4.92 0.52
N ALA A 80 -0.62 -5.18 1.81
CA ALA A 80 -1.90 -5.08 2.50
C ALA A 80 -2.44 -3.64 2.53
N HIS A 81 -1.56 -2.64 2.68
CA HIS A 81 -1.89 -1.22 2.54
C HIS A 81 -2.55 -0.95 1.18
N GLU A 82 -1.90 -1.35 0.08
CA GLU A 82 -2.45 -1.11 -1.26
C GLU A 82 -3.76 -1.88 -1.50
N LEU A 83 -3.91 -3.08 -0.95
CA LEU A 83 -5.15 -3.85 -0.99
C LEU A 83 -6.27 -3.16 -0.19
N TYR A 84 -5.92 -2.46 0.89
CA TYR A 84 -6.88 -1.66 1.66
C TYR A 84 -7.47 -0.54 0.78
N HIS A 85 -6.67 0.12 -0.05
CA HIS A 85 -7.17 1.10 -1.00
C HIS A 85 -8.06 0.49 -2.09
N VAL A 86 -7.83 -0.76 -2.51
CA VAL A 86 -8.77 -1.48 -3.38
C VAL A 86 -10.11 -1.66 -2.68
N TRP A 87 -10.11 -2.09 -1.42
CA TRP A 87 -11.34 -2.19 -0.62
C TRP A 87 -12.05 -0.84 -0.47
N GLN A 88 -11.32 0.23 -0.17
CA GLN A 88 -11.88 1.57 -0.06
C GLN A 88 -12.53 2.05 -1.36
N ARG A 89 -11.94 1.74 -2.52
CA ARG A 89 -12.54 2.04 -3.84
C ARG A 89 -13.88 1.36 -4.06
N GLU A 90 -14.00 0.12 -3.61
CA GLU A 90 -15.21 -0.68 -3.77
C GLU A 90 -16.32 -0.26 -2.79
N VAL A 91 -15.96 0.18 -1.58
CA VAL A 91 -16.93 0.49 -0.53
C VAL A 91 -17.31 1.98 -0.48
N TYR A 92 -16.39 2.88 -0.81
CA TYR A 92 -16.66 4.33 -0.77
C TYR A 92 -17.02 4.88 -2.16
N PRO A 93 -18.24 5.41 -2.33
CA PRO A 93 -18.60 6.11 -3.57
C PRO A 93 -17.64 7.27 -3.84
N ASN A 94 -17.20 7.39 -5.10
CA ASN A 94 -16.29 8.43 -5.58
C ASN A 94 -14.97 8.50 -4.79
N PHE A 95 -14.48 7.36 -4.27
CA PHE A 95 -13.25 7.31 -3.48
C PHE A 95 -12.09 8.06 -4.14
N GLU A 96 -11.80 7.81 -5.42
CA GLU A 96 -10.68 8.43 -6.12
C GLU A 96 -10.74 9.97 -6.08
N GLN A 97 -11.91 10.55 -6.35
CA GLN A 97 -12.09 12.00 -6.30
C GLN A 97 -11.91 12.54 -4.87
N ARG A 98 -12.47 11.86 -3.87
CA ARG A 98 -12.37 12.27 -2.47
C ARG A 98 -10.95 12.13 -1.94
N PHE A 99 -10.26 11.08 -2.34
CA PHE A 99 -8.88 10.81 -1.99
C PHE A 99 -7.94 11.88 -2.56
N LEU A 100 -8.07 12.19 -3.85
CA LEU A 100 -7.26 13.23 -4.50
C LEU A 100 -7.52 14.62 -3.88
N GLN A 101 -8.78 14.92 -3.56
CA GLN A 101 -9.13 16.16 -2.88
C GLN A 101 -8.50 16.23 -1.48
N ALA A 102 -8.62 15.17 -0.68
CA ALA A 102 -8.04 15.10 0.65
C ALA A 102 -6.50 15.14 0.62
N ALA A 103 -5.87 14.51 -0.36
CA ALA A 103 -4.42 14.55 -0.55
C ALA A 103 -3.94 15.98 -0.81
N LYS A 104 -4.64 16.71 -1.69
CA LYS A 104 -4.35 18.11 -1.96
C LYS A 104 -4.53 18.98 -0.72
N GLU A 105 -5.63 18.80 0.01
CA GLU A 105 -5.89 19.55 1.26
C GLU A 105 -4.84 19.27 2.34
N THR A 106 -4.38 18.02 2.45
CA THR A 106 -3.32 17.60 3.38
C THR A 106 -1.99 18.26 3.02
N GLU A 107 -1.62 18.28 1.74
CA GLU A 107 -0.42 18.96 1.23
C GLU A 107 -0.49 20.48 1.46
N GLU A 108 -1.62 21.12 1.13
CA GLU A 108 -1.83 22.56 1.32
C GLU A 108 -1.78 22.95 2.81
N ALA A 109 -2.14 22.04 3.71
CA ALA A 109 -2.04 22.22 5.16
C ALA A 109 -0.61 21.98 5.70
N GLY A 110 0.33 21.50 4.86
CA GLY A 110 1.69 21.16 5.28
C GLY A 110 1.74 19.94 6.20
N LEU A 111 0.75 19.05 6.10
CA LEU A 111 0.65 17.82 6.86
C LEU A 111 1.35 16.67 6.14
N GLU A 112 1.66 15.62 6.90
CA GLU A 112 2.27 14.42 6.35
C GLU A 112 1.26 13.57 5.57
N PRO A 113 1.67 12.78 4.56
CA PRO A 113 0.74 12.02 3.73
C PRO A 113 -0.17 11.05 4.50
N TRP A 114 0.33 10.45 5.58
CA TRP A 114 -0.45 9.57 6.46
C TRP A 114 -1.48 10.31 7.33
N GLU A 115 -1.50 11.65 7.31
CA GLU A 115 -2.54 12.45 7.95
C GLU A 115 -3.77 12.65 7.04
N ASN A 116 -3.69 12.28 5.76
CA ASN A 116 -4.85 12.23 4.88
C ASN A 116 -5.87 11.21 5.44
N PRO A 117 -7.15 11.59 5.59
CA PRO A 117 -8.18 10.74 6.21
C PRO A 117 -8.43 9.41 5.50
N PHE A 118 -8.00 9.25 4.24
CA PHE A 118 -8.10 8.00 3.50
C PHE A 118 -6.82 7.16 3.54
N GLU A 119 -5.66 7.80 3.72
CA GLU A 119 -4.34 7.16 3.89
C GLU A 119 -4.13 6.66 5.31
N ARG A 120 -4.49 7.46 6.32
CA ARG A 120 -4.35 7.12 7.73
C ARG A 120 -4.86 5.71 8.08
N PRO A 121 -6.10 5.32 7.71
CA PRO A 121 -6.57 3.96 8.02
C PRO A 121 -5.82 2.86 7.25
N ALA A 122 -5.30 3.14 6.05
CA ALA A 122 -4.46 2.17 5.33
C ALA A 122 -3.11 1.98 6.03
N TYR A 123 -2.52 3.07 6.54
CA TYR A 123 -1.29 3.05 7.33
C TYR A 123 -1.45 2.35 8.69
N GLU A 124 -2.55 2.62 9.40
CA GLU A 124 -2.90 1.92 10.65
C GLU A 124 -3.02 0.41 10.39
N PHE A 125 -3.70 0.02 9.31
CA PHE A 125 -3.82 -1.38 8.89
C PHE A 125 -2.45 -1.98 8.51
N GLU A 126 -1.60 -1.27 7.77
CA GLU A 126 -0.24 -1.71 7.44
C GLU A 126 0.56 -2.07 8.71
N VAL A 127 0.51 -1.21 9.74
CA VAL A 127 1.19 -1.45 11.02
C VAL A 127 0.64 -2.69 11.71
N GLU A 128 -0.69 -2.84 11.79
CA GLU A 128 -1.33 -4.03 12.37
C GLU A 128 -0.94 -5.33 11.65
N VAL A 129 -0.94 -5.32 10.31
CA VAL A 129 -0.54 -6.46 9.49
C VAL A 129 0.93 -6.81 9.71
N LYS A 130 1.80 -5.81 9.74
CA LYS A 130 3.24 -6.00 10.00
C LYS A 130 3.45 -6.68 11.35
N GLU A 131 2.85 -6.17 12.42
CA GLU A 131 2.97 -6.74 13.76
C GLU A 131 2.46 -8.19 13.82
N HIS A 132 1.31 -8.45 13.19
CA HIS A 132 0.73 -9.79 13.12
C HIS A 132 1.62 -10.78 12.35
N LEU A 133 2.19 -10.37 11.23
CA LEU A 133 3.10 -11.22 10.44
C LEU A 133 4.42 -11.48 11.19
N LEU A 134 4.98 -10.47 11.87
CA LEU A 134 6.13 -10.66 12.75
C LEU A 134 5.82 -11.67 13.87
N ALA A 135 4.65 -11.56 14.51
CA ALA A 135 4.21 -12.50 15.54
C ALA A 135 4.04 -13.94 15.02
N LYS A 136 3.75 -14.11 13.72
CA LYS A 136 3.70 -15.41 13.03
C LYS A 136 5.07 -15.93 12.58
N GLY A 137 6.15 -15.17 12.77
CA GLY A 137 7.52 -15.58 12.44
C GLY A 137 7.98 -15.21 11.04
N TYR A 138 7.26 -14.35 10.31
CA TYR A 138 7.76 -13.80 9.06
C TYR A 138 8.94 -12.86 9.32
N PRO A 139 9.99 -12.88 8.48
CA PRO A 139 11.14 -12.00 8.65
C PRO A 139 10.75 -10.53 8.39
N ALA A 140 11.40 -9.59 9.06
CA ALA A 140 11.40 -8.19 8.61
C ALA A 140 12.30 -8.08 7.36
N ALA A 141 11.87 -7.34 6.33
CA ALA A 141 12.68 -7.10 5.13
C ALA A 141 13.98 -6.33 5.44
N TRP A 142 13.94 -5.46 6.45
CA TRP A 142 15.04 -4.59 6.84
C TRP A 142 15.52 -4.95 8.24
N SER A 143 16.16 -6.11 8.37
CA SER A 143 16.95 -6.43 9.57
C SER A 143 18.42 -6.12 9.32
N SER A 144 18.79 -4.84 9.42
CA SER A 144 20.17 -4.41 9.63
C SER A 144 20.21 -3.07 10.35
#